data_AF-A0A6P0S2I7-F1
#
_entry.id   AF-A0A6P0S2I7-F1
#
_cell.length_a   1.000
_cell.length_b   1.000
_cell.length_c   1.000
_cell.angle_alpha   90.00
_cell.angle_beta   90.00
_cell.angle_gamma   90.00
#
_symmetry.space_group_name_H-M   'P 1'
#
loop_
_entity.id
_entity.type
_entity.pdbx_description
1 polymer ?
#
loop_
_entity_poly.entity_id
_entity_poly.type
_entity_poly.pdbx_seq_one_letter_code
_entity_poly.pdbx_strand_id
1 'polypeptide(L)'
;MPEPQVNSNPEETSQYNQNQKWKFVDTGDGYYFITTTNGLVLDGTGLNSGDNVLLWDQKGDDNSQNQKWTFVEAGDGYYFITTTNGLVLDGTGLNSGDNVLLWDQKGDDNSQNQKWTFVEAGDGYYFITTTNGLVLDGAALSRGDNVLLWDQKSGDDNQNQKWKFVEAGDGYYFITSTNGLVLDGTGLNSGDPVLLWNKKSDDNNQNQKWKFVEAGDGYYFITSTNGLVLDGASLNSGDHVLLWDKKN
;
A
#
# COMPACT_ATOMS: atom_id res chain seq x y z
N MET A 1 27.63 -36.21 -22.88
CA MET A 1 27.64 -35.39 -21.66
C MET A 1 26.33 -35.67 -20.94
N PRO A 2 26.32 -36.00 -19.64
CA PRO A 2 25.05 -36.18 -18.94
C PRO A 2 24.39 -34.82 -18.76
N GLU A 3 23.08 -34.75 -19.01
CA GLU A 3 22.27 -33.55 -18.77
C GLU A 3 22.19 -33.24 -17.27
N PRO A 4 22.21 -31.95 -16.87
CA PRO A 4 22.01 -31.58 -15.49
C PRO A 4 20.56 -31.89 -15.08
N GLN A 5 20.42 -32.73 -14.05
CA GLN A 5 19.14 -32.99 -13.40
C GLN A 5 18.72 -31.72 -12.65
N VAL A 6 17.64 -31.06 -13.11
CA VAL A 6 16.98 -29.99 -12.38
C VAL A 6 16.16 -30.62 -11.27
N ASN A 7 16.66 -30.50 -10.04
CA ASN A 7 15.94 -30.91 -8.85
C ASN A 7 14.95 -29.79 -8.50
N SER A 8 13.75 -29.79 -9.11
CA SER A 8 12.71 -28.82 -8.79
C SER A 8 11.99 -29.25 -7.52
N ASN A 9 12.51 -28.86 -6.36
CA ASN A 9 11.80 -28.99 -5.09
C ASN A 9 10.66 -27.94 -5.05
N PRO A 10 9.37 -28.33 -5.05
CA PRO A 10 8.26 -27.38 -5.12
C PRO A 10 8.14 -26.49 -3.87
N GLU A 11 8.72 -26.89 -2.75
CA GLU A 11 8.61 -26.17 -1.48
C GLU A 11 9.47 -24.90 -1.42
N GLU A 12 10.62 -24.84 -2.13
CA GLU A 12 11.49 -23.66 -2.15
C GLU A 12 10.86 -22.47 -2.90
N THR A 13 10.07 -22.70 -3.95
CA THR A 13 9.50 -21.63 -4.80
C THR A 13 8.39 -20.81 -4.13
N SER A 14 7.74 -21.38 -3.11
CA SER A 14 6.61 -20.74 -2.40
C SER A 14 7.05 -19.66 -1.40
N GLN A 15 8.28 -19.75 -0.88
CA GLN A 15 8.81 -18.81 0.12
C GLN A 15 9.36 -17.54 -0.55
N TYR A 16 9.88 -17.65 -1.78
CA TYR A 16 10.32 -16.50 -2.58
C TYR A 16 9.15 -15.64 -3.07
N ASN A 17 8.02 -16.25 -3.45
CA ASN A 17 6.86 -15.51 -3.99
C ASN A 17 6.19 -14.58 -2.98
N GLN A 18 6.42 -14.79 -1.68
CA GLN A 18 5.82 -13.97 -0.65
C GLN A 18 6.54 -12.65 -0.62
N ASN A 19 7.85 -12.55 -0.39
CA ASN A 19 8.65 -11.32 -0.16
C ASN A 19 8.59 -10.22 -1.25
N GLN A 20 7.85 -10.43 -2.32
CA GLN A 20 7.91 -9.70 -3.59
C GLN A 20 6.58 -9.03 -3.96
N LYS A 21 5.89 -8.54 -2.94
CA LYS A 21 4.50 -8.13 -3.02
C LYS A 21 4.32 -7.03 -2.00
N TRP A 22 3.93 -5.83 -2.40
CA TRP A 22 3.80 -4.72 -1.45
C TRP A 22 2.34 -4.48 -1.06
N LYS A 23 2.07 -3.72 0.00
CA LYS A 23 0.76 -3.43 0.57
C LYS A 23 0.69 -1.96 0.98
N PHE A 24 -0.30 -1.23 0.51
CA PHE A 24 -0.65 0.06 1.12
C PHE A 24 -1.43 -0.20 2.40
N VAL A 25 -0.87 0.18 3.54
CA VAL A 25 -1.48 0.02 4.87
C VAL A 25 -1.89 1.39 5.37
N ASP A 26 -3.20 1.66 5.38
CA ASP A 26 -3.75 2.88 5.98
C ASP A 26 -3.31 2.98 7.44
N THR A 27 -2.78 4.15 7.80
CA THR A 27 -2.29 4.45 9.15
C THR A 27 -3.37 5.08 10.05
N GLY A 28 -4.57 5.34 9.51
CA GLY A 28 -5.71 5.89 10.23
C GLY A 28 -5.67 7.41 10.43
N ASP A 29 -4.64 8.07 9.94
CA ASP A 29 -4.42 9.53 9.99
C ASP A 29 -4.28 10.16 8.58
N GLY A 30 -4.81 9.49 7.56
CA GLY A 30 -4.80 9.98 6.17
C GLY A 30 -3.51 9.69 5.38
N TYR A 31 -2.64 8.85 5.94
CA TYR A 31 -1.42 8.36 5.30
C TYR A 31 -1.44 6.84 5.14
N TYR A 32 -0.44 6.34 4.42
CA TYR A 32 -0.25 4.92 4.15
C TYR A 32 1.21 4.54 4.37
N PHE A 33 1.44 3.36 4.95
CA PHE A 33 2.70 2.65 4.75
C PHE A 33 2.68 1.93 3.41
N ILE A 34 3.78 1.98 2.66
CA ILE A 34 3.98 1.16 1.47
C ILE A 34 4.86 -0.02 1.89
N THR A 35 4.25 -1.19 2.13
CA THR A 35 4.83 -2.28 2.95
C THR A 35 5.13 -3.51 2.10
N THR A 36 6.34 -4.06 2.06
CA THR A 36 6.59 -5.39 1.49
C THR A 36 5.81 -6.45 2.26
N THR A 37 5.66 -7.60 1.63
CA THR A 37 5.17 -8.84 2.23
C THR A 37 6.04 -9.43 3.31
N ASN A 38 7.35 -9.12 3.33
CA ASN A 38 8.21 -9.48 4.45
C ASN A 38 8.16 -8.45 5.59
N GLY A 39 7.28 -7.44 5.51
CA GLY A 39 7.00 -6.49 6.59
C GLY A 39 7.91 -5.26 6.64
N LEU A 40 8.81 -5.11 5.66
CA LEU A 40 9.56 -3.88 5.45
C LEU A 40 8.66 -2.82 4.82
N VAL A 41 9.02 -1.54 4.94
CA VAL A 41 8.27 -0.41 4.39
C VAL A 41 9.17 0.52 3.60
N LEU A 42 8.58 1.24 2.66
CA LEU A 42 9.23 2.36 1.96
C LEU A 42 9.55 3.45 2.98
N ASP A 43 10.82 3.76 3.13
CA ASP A 43 11.37 4.64 4.15
C ASP A 43 12.28 5.68 3.48
N GLY A 44 11.90 6.95 3.55
CA GLY A 44 12.85 8.03 3.26
C GLY A 44 13.83 8.14 4.42
N THR A 45 15.13 8.04 4.22
CA THR A 45 16.13 7.95 5.31
C THR A 45 16.08 9.12 6.32
N GLY A 46 15.44 10.21 5.93
CA GLY A 46 15.00 11.30 6.77
C GLY A 46 13.78 12.00 6.16
N LEU A 47 13.66 13.30 6.37
CA LEU A 47 12.59 14.14 5.82
C LEU A 47 13.16 15.45 5.25
N ASN A 48 14.32 15.38 4.62
CA ASN A 48 14.97 16.50 3.93
C ASN A 48 15.05 16.22 2.42
N SER A 49 15.05 17.30 1.64
CA SER A 49 15.32 17.24 0.21
C SER A 49 16.71 16.62 -0.03
N GLY A 50 16.76 15.58 -0.87
CA GLY A 50 17.95 14.77 -1.14
C GLY A 50 18.10 13.51 -0.28
N ASP A 51 17.25 13.30 0.73
CA ASP A 51 17.29 12.07 1.53
C ASP A 51 16.92 10.86 0.66
N ASN A 52 17.67 9.77 0.80
CA ASN A 52 17.48 8.57 -0.01
C ASN A 52 16.19 7.83 0.37
N VAL A 53 15.66 6.99 -0.52
CA VAL A 53 14.54 6.10 -0.21
C VAL A 53 14.99 4.64 -0.25
N LEU A 54 14.67 3.89 0.80
CA LEU A 54 15.09 2.50 0.98
C LEU A 54 14.00 1.66 1.64
N LEU A 55 14.27 0.37 1.83
CA LEU A 55 13.37 -0.55 2.52
C LEU A 55 13.81 -0.72 3.97
N TRP A 56 12.92 -0.49 4.92
CA TRP A 56 13.29 -0.58 6.34
C TRP A 56 12.23 -1.27 7.19
N ASP A 57 12.62 -1.69 8.39
CA ASP A 57 11.66 -2.17 9.37
C ASP A 57 10.64 -1.07 9.68
N GLN A 58 9.35 -1.43 9.72
CA GLN A 58 8.31 -0.47 10.11
C GLN A 58 8.59 0.08 11.52
N LYS A 59 8.66 1.42 11.63
CA LYS A 59 8.85 2.14 12.89
C LYS A 59 7.51 2.32 13.60
N GLY A 60 7.54 2.43 14.92
CA GLY A 60 6.37 2.82 15.72
C GLY A 60 5.94 4.27 15.47
N ASP A 61 4.71 4.59 15.84
CA ASP A 61 3.96 5.76 15.36
C ASP A 61 4.72 7.09 15.43
N ASP A 62 5.30 7.44 16.60
CA ASP A 62 5.99 8.73 16.80
C ASP A 62 7.25 8.91 15.93
N ASN A 63 7.86 7.81 15.47
CA ASN A 63 9.10 7.82 14.68
C ASN A 63 8.89 7.38 13.22
N SER A 64 7.65 7.17 12.79
CA SER A 64 7.31 6.62 11.47
C SER A 64 7.00 7.67 10.40
N GLN A 65 7.16 8.96 10.71
CA GLN A 65 6.77 10.07 9.82
C GLN A 65 7.43 10.02 8.44
N ASN A 66 8.63 9.45 8.36
CA ASN A 66 9.40 9.25 7.13
C ASN A 66 9.05 7.96 6.36
N GLN A 67 8.10 7.18 6.88
CA GLN A 67 7.54 5.97 6.27
C GLN A 67 6.06 6.15 5.89
N LYS A 68 5.48 7.33 6.16
CA LYS A 68 4.08 7.67 5.90
C LYS A 68 3.97 8.46 4.60
N TRP A 69 3.08 8.01 3.73
CA TRP A 69 2.89 8.54 2.39
C TRP A 69 1.43 8.88 2.12
N THR A 70 1.18 9.94 1.36
CA THR A 70 -0.14 10.26 0.80
C THR A 70 -0.04 10.39 -0.72
N PHE A 71 -1.18 10.31 -1.40
CA PHE A 71 -1.26 10.38 -2.86
C PHE A 71 -2.01 11.64 -3.26
N VAL A 72 -1.29 12.62 -3.79
CA VAL A 72 -1.87 13.92 -4.19
C VAL A 72 -2.02 13.93 -5.70
N GLU A 73 -3.21 14.22 -6.22
CA GLU A 73 -3.43 14.27 -7.67
C GLU A 73 -2.51 15.28 -8.37
N ALA A 74 -1.92 14.85 -9.50
CA ALA A 74 -1.02 15.64 -10.34
C ALA A 74 -1.60 15.89 -11.75
N GLY A 75 -2.88 15.54 -11.96
CA GLY A 75 -3.59 15.58 -13.24
C GLY A 75 -3.37 14.33 -14.10
N ASP A 76 -4.25 14.11 -15.07
CA ASP A 76 -4.14 13.06 -16.11
C ASP A 76 -3.93 11.63 -15.60
N GLY A 77 -4.45 11.31 -14.41
CA GLY A 77 -4.31 9.99 -13.78
C GLY A 77 -2.96 9.74 -13.10
N TYR A 78 -2.16 10.80 -12.89
CA TYR A 78 -0.91 10.77 -12.13
C TYR A 78 -1.08 11.37 -10.73
N TYR A 79 -0.18 10.97 -9.84
CA TYR A 79 -0.12 11.38 -8.45
C TYR A 79 1.31 11.75 -8.05
N PHE A 80 1.44 12.69 -7.12
CA PHE A 80 2.61 12.83 -6.27
C PHE A 80 2.48 11.87 -5.09
N ILE A 81 3.52 11.09 -4.81
CA ILE A 81 3.62 10.27 -3.60
C ILE A 81 4.37 11.12 -2.56
N THR A 82 3.65 11.61 -1.57
CA THR A 82 4.06 12.75 -0.74
C THR A 82 4.27 12.34 0.71
N THR A 83 5.35 12.79 1.34
CA THR A 83 5.64 12.58 2.75
C THR A 83 4.78 13.48 3.65
N THR A 84 4.80 13.21 4.95
CA THR A 84 4.12 13.99 5.99
C THR A 84 4.50 15.48 6.03
N ASN A 85 5.69 15.84 5.53
CA ASN A 85 6.17 17.23 5.48
C ASN A 85 6.14 17.86 4.07
N GLY A 86 5.52 17.20 3.08
CA GLY A 86 5.30 17.77 1.76
C GLY A 86 6.42 17.55 0.74
N LEU A 87 7.47 16.79 1.08
CA LEU A 87 8.42 16.30 0.08
C LEU A 87 7.77 15.18 -0.74
N VAL A 88 8.26 14.96 -1.95
CA VAL A 88 7.70 13.96 -2.86
C VAL A 88 8.74 12.93 -3.26
N LEU A 89 8.26 11.74 -3.62
CA LEU A 89 9.06 10.70 -4.24
C LEU A 89 9.54 11.16 -5.62
N ASP A 90 10.86 11.22 -5.80
CA ASP A 90 11.53 11.73 -7.00
C ASP A 90 12.51 10.67 -7.51
N GLY A 91 12.30 10.20 -8.75
CA GLY A 91 13.35 9.48 -9.46
C GLY A 91 14.38 10.49 -9.96
N THR A 92 15.66 10.36 -9.60
CA THR A 92 16.69 11.38 -9.91
C THR A 92 16.83 11.71 -11.40
N GLY A 93 16.32 10.83 -12.25
CA GLY A 93 16.05 11.03 -13.66
C GLY A 93 14.89 10.16 -14.10
N LEU A 94 14.92 9.75 -15.37
CA LEU A 94 13.91 8.88 -15.98
C LEU A 94 14.59 7.78 -16.80
N ASN A 95 15.70 7.23 -16.30
CA ASN A 95 16.42 6.11 -16.87
C ASN A 95 16.41 4.90 -15.93
N SER A 96 16.52 3.72 -16.52
CA SER A 96 16.70 2.46 -15.77
C SER A 96 17.99 2.52 -14.95
N GLY A 97 17.90 2.22 -13.66
CA GLY A 97 18.98 2.33 -12.68
C GLY A 97 19.08 3.69 -11.98
N ASP A 98 18.27 4.69 -12.35
CA ASP A 98 18.23 5.96 -11.63
C ASP A 98 17.73 5.76 -10.20
N ASN A 99 18.31 6.50 -9.26
CA ASN A 99 17.96 6.39 -7.85
C ASN A 99 16.59 7.01 -7.56
N VAL A 100 15.96 6.61 -6.45
CA VAL A 100 14.76 7.27 -5.93
C VAL A 100 15.06 7.91 -4.58
N LEU A 101 14.69 9.18 -4.43
CA LEU A 101 14.93 9.99 -3.24
C LEU A 101 13.74 10.89 -2.92
N LEU A 102 13.80 11.57 -1.78
CA LEU A 102 12.88 12.63 -1.41
C LEU A 102 13.33 13.96 -2.00
N TRP A 103 12.43 14.69 -2.65
CA TRP A 103 12.75 16.02 -3.19
C TRP A 103 11.60 17.00 -3.01
N ASP A 104 11.92 18.29 -3.09
CA ASP A 104 10.90 19.33 -3.15
C ASP A 104 10.03 19.15 -4.40
N GLN A 105 8.71 19.32 -4.27
CA GLN A 105 7.82 19.22 -5.42
C GLN A 105 8.19 20.28 -6.47
N LYS A 106 8.47 19.83 -7.70
CA LYS A 106 8.76 20.68 -8.86
C LYS A 106 7.46 21.20 -9.46
N GLY A 107 7.55 22.34 -10.15
CA GLY A 107 6.44 22.83 -10.98
C GLY A 107 6.12 21.89 -12.14
N ASP A 108 4.90 21.99 -12.67
CA ASP A 108 4.30 21.01 -13.61
C ASP A 108 5.17 20.66 -14.82
N ASP A 109 5.84 21.65 -15.42
CA ASP A 109 6.67 21.44 -16.62
C ASP A 109 7.93 20.60 -16.36
N ASN A 110 8.36 20.48 -15.10
CA ASN A 110 9.59 19.81 -14.69
C ASN A 110 9.38 18.68 -13.68
N SER A 111 8.13 18.32 -13.36
CA SER A 111 7.80 17.31 -12.34
C SER A 111 7.54 15.92 -12.90
N GLN A 112 7.88 15.66 -14.16
CA GLN A 112 7.63 14.37 -14.82
C GLN A 112 8.24 13.17 -14.06
N ASN A 113 9.41 13.37 -13.45
CA ASN A 113 10.09 12.37 -12.62
C ASN A 113 9.56 12.26 -11.17
N GLN A 114 8.52 13.03 -10.85
CA GLN A 114 7.79 13.02 -9.57
C GLN A 114 6.32 12.63 -9.75
N LYS A 115 5.89 12.35 -10.99
CA LYS A 115 4.53 11.94 -11.34
C LYS A 115 4.48 10.42 -11.50
N TRP A 116 3.59 9.81 -10.73
CA TRP A 116 3.46 8.37 -10.64
C TRP A 116 2.03 7.95 -10.95
N THR A 117 1.87 6.88 -11.71
CA THR A 117 0.57 6.23 -11.92
C THR A 117 0.62 4.80 -11.42
N PHE A 118 -0.54 4.22 -11.16
CA PHE A 118 -0.68 2.88 -10.61
C PHE A 118 -1.27 1.97 -11.69
N VAL A 119 -0.43 1.13 -12.30
CA VAL A 119 -0.84 0.23 -13.40
C VAL A 119 -1.13 -1.15 -12.84
N GLU A 120 -2.35 -1.67 -13.01
CA GLU A 120 -2.71 -3.00 -12.49
C GLU A 120 -1.79 -4.11 -13.03
N ALA A 121 -1.32 -4.97 -12.13
CA ALA A 121 -0.40 -6.09 -12.37
C ALA A 121 -1.06 -7.47 -12.16
N GLY A 122 -2.38 -7.51 -11.94
CA GLY A 122 -3.15 -8.70 -11.59
C GLY A 122 -3.14 -9.01 -10.09
N ASP A 123 -4.11 -9.81 -9.63
CA ASP A 123 -4.27 -10.23 -8.22
C ASP A 123 -4.29 -9.06 -7.21
N GLY A 124 -4.77 -7.88 -7.63
CA GLY A 124 -4.81 -6.66 -6.83
C GLY A 124 -3.45 -5.95 -6.63
N TYR A 125 -2.41 -6.39 -7.33
CA TYR A 125 -1.11 -5.70 -7.42
C TYR A 125 -1.13 -4.64 -8.51
N TYR A 126 -0.23 -3.68 -8.40
CA TYR A 126 -0.02 -2.54 -9.27
C TYR A 126 1.48 -2.35 -9.48
N PHE A 127 1.90 -1.78 -10.59
CA PHE A 127 3.20 -1.13 -10.73
C PHE A 127 3.05 0.33 -10.36
N ILE A 128 4.01 0.89 -9.61
CA ILE A 128 4.13 2.34 -9.42
C ILE A 128 5.02 2.84 -10.55
N THR A 129 4.42 3.50 -11.53
CA THR A 129 5.01 3.72 -12.85
C THR A 129 5.20 5.21 -13.10
N THR A 130 6.37 5.59 -13.60
CA THR A 130 6.67 6.96 -14.04
C THR A 130 5.95 7.29 -15.35
N THR A 131 5.96 8.56 -15.74
CA THR A 131 5.32 9.04 -16.99
C THR A 131 5.93 8.44 -18.27
N ASN A 132 7.14 7.88 -18.21
CA ASN A 132 7.80 7.20 -19.32
C ASN A 132 7.82 5.68 -19.23
N GLY A 133 7.10 5.08 -18.27
CA GLY A 133 6.91 3.63 -18.19
C GLY A 133 7.94 2.86 -17.36
N LEU A 134 8.90 3.54 -16.72
CA LEU A 134 9.76 2.91 -15.71
C LEU A 134 8.97 2.67 -14.42
N VAL A 135 9.39 1.69 -13.63
CA VAL A 135 8.69 1.30 -12.41
C VAL A 135 9.59 1.41 -11.18
N LEU A 136 8.96 1.63 -10.03
CA LEU A 136 9.62 1.57 -8.74
C LEU A 136 10.06 0.13 -8.45
N ASP A 137 11.35 -0.07 -8.18
CA ASP A 137 11.99 -1.37 -7.97
C ASP A 137 12.70 -1.40 -6.60
N GLY A 138 12.30 -2.33 -5.74
CA GLY A 138 12.84 -2.51 -4.38
C GLY A 138 14.12 -3.36 -4.31
N ALA A 139 14.90 -3.43 -5.40
CA ALA A 139 16.13 -4.21 -5.54
C ALA A 139 15.96 -5.68 -5.10
N ALA A 140 16.53 -6.09 -3.97
CA ALA A 140 16.47 -7.47 -3.47
C ALA A 140 15.46 -7.68 -2.31
N LEU A 141 14.61 -6.68 -2.03
CA LEU A 141 13.53 -6.75 -1.02
C LEU A 141 14.05 -7.07 0.39
N SER A 142 15.30 -6.70 0.67
CA SER A 142 15.97 -6.90 1.95
C SER A 142 16.05 -5.60 2.73
N ARG A 143 16.20 -5.72 4.05
CA ARG A 143 16.33 -4.54 4.91
C ARG A 143 17.56 -3.73 4.52
N GLY A 144 17.37 -2.43 4.33
CA GLY A 144 18.39 -1.50 3.91
C GLY A 144 18.61 -1.45 2.39
N ASP A 145 17.87 -2.24 1.62
CA ASP A 145 17.96 -2.20 0.16
C ASP A 145 17.47 -0.87 -0.38
N ASN A 146 18.16 -0.42 -1.41
CA ASN A 146 17.84 0.81 -2.10
C ASN A 146 16.58 0.66 -2.96
N VAL A 147 15.87 1.77 -3.17
CA VAL A 147 14.80 1.87 -4.17
C VAL A 147 15.27 2.67 -5.37
N LEU A 148 14.96 2.16 -6.55
CA LEU A 148 15.42 2.70 -7.82
C LEU A 148 14.34 2.60 -8.90
N LEU A 149 14.53 3.34 -9.98
CA LEU A 149 13.76 3.17 -11.20
C LEU A 149 14.35 2.02 -12.01
N TRP A 150 13.50 1.17 -12.57
CA TRP A 150 13.95 0.11 -13.46
C TRP A 150 12.95 -0.13 -14.58
N ASP A 151 13.43 -0.74 -15.66
CA ASP A 151 12.55 -1.24 -16.71
C ASP A 151 11.56 -2.25 -16.12
N GLN A 152 10.30 -2.17 -16.52
CA GLN A 152 9.31 -3.15 -16.08
C GLN A 152 9.71 -4.54 -16.59
N LYS A 153 10.01 -5.44 -15.66
CA LYS A 153 10.34 -6.84 -15.96
C LYS A 153 9.04 -7.61 -16.22
N SER A 154 9.15 -8.85 -16.71
CA SER A 154 8.00 -9.76 -16.91
C SER A 154 8.22 -11.10 -16.22
N GLY A 155 7.16 -11.90 -16.07
CA GLY A 155 7.23 -13.23 -15.45
C GLY A 155 7.64 -13.16 -13.97
N ASP A 156 8.49 -14.10 -13.54
CA ASP A 156 8.93 -14.20 -12.14
C ASP A 156 9.99 -13.15 -11.76
N ASP A 157 10.53 -12.42 -12.72
CA ASP A 157 11.60 -11.44 -12.48
C ASP A 157 11.07 -10.06 -12.06
N ASN A 158 9.77 -9.78 -12.18
CA ASN A 158 9.17 -8.46 -11.91
C ASN A 158 8.52 -8.32 -10.54
N GLN A 159 8.77 -9.29 -9.67
CA GLN A 159 8.06 -9.39 -8.41
C GLN A 159 8.53 -8.30 -7.44
N ASN A 160 9.79 -7.86 -7.52
CA ASN A 160 10.29 -6.68 -6.80
C ASN A 160 9.75 -5.33 -7.31
N GLN A 161 8.79 -5.35 -8.25
CA GLN A 161 8.18 -4.16 -8.86
C GLN A 161 6.64 -4.08 -8.66
N LYS A 162 6.03 -4.96 -7.85
CA LYS A 162 4.56 -5.08 -7.68
C LYS A 162 4.03 -4.67 -6.29
N TRP A 163 2.93 -3.92 -6.23
CA TRP A 163 2.39 -3.22 -5.05
C TRP A 163 0.86 -3.39 -4.90
N LYS A 164 0.26 -3.81 -3.77
CA LYS A 164 -1.15 -4.28 -3.64
C LYS A 164 -2.04 -3.57 -2.60
N PHE A 165 -3.36 -3.71 -2.77
CA PHE A 165 -4.43 -3.49 -1.77
C PHE A 165 -5.17 -4.83 -1.44
N VAL A 166 -5.54 -5.13 -0.18
CA VAL A 166 -5.95 -6.51 0.23
C VAL A 166 -7.44 -6.83 0.02
N GLU A 167 -7.76 -7.40 -1.14
CA GLU A 167 -9.10 -7.90 -1.50
C GLU A 167 -9.47 -9.20 -0.75
N ALA A 168 -10.77 -9.36 -0.46
CA ALA A 168 -11.40 -10.47 0.24
C ALA A 168 -12.40 -11.27 -0.65
N GLY A 169 -12.42 -10.98 -1.96
CA GLY A 169 -13.35 -11.50 -2.95
C GLY A 169 -14.58 -10.62 -3.17
N ASP A 170 -15.20 -10.71 -4.34
CA ASP A 170 -16.46 -10.03 -4.72
C ASP A 170 -16.47 -8.50 -4.50
N GLY A 171 -15.30 -7.85 -4.62
CA GLY A 171 -15.13 -6.42 -4.41
C GLY A 171 -15.13 -5.97 -2.94
N TYR A 172 -14.90 -6.91 -2.00
CA TYR A 172 -14.65 -6.63 -0.58
C TYR A 172 -13.16 -6.70 -0.24
N TYR A 173 -12.79 -6.20 0.93
CA TYR A 173 -11.42 -6.05 1.42
C TYR A 173 -11.34 -6.41 2.92
N PHE A 174 -10.18 -6.91 3.36
CA PHE A 174 -9.85 -6.99 4.79
C PHE A 174 -9.04 -5.76 5.19
N ILE A 175 -9.54 -4.95 6.11
CA ILE A 175 -8.80 -3.82 6.67
C ILE A 175 -7.95 -4.37 7.82
N THR A 176 -6.64 -4.50 7.61
CA THR A 176 -5.73 -5.23 8.51
C THR A 176 -4.73 -4.27 9.14
N SER A 177 -4.66 -4.25 10.48
CA SER A 177 -3.70 -3.50 11.27
C SER A 177 -2.29 -4.08 11.17
N THR A 178 -1.31 -3.33 11.65
CA THR A 178 0.13 -3.64 11.59
C THR A 178 0.52 -4.90 12.37
N ASN A 179 -0.24 -5.24 13.42
CA ASN A 179 -0.06 -6.46 14.22
C ASN A 179 -0.83 -7.68 13.66
N GLY A 180 -1.40 -7.58 12.45
CA GLY A 180 -2.07 -8.69 11.76
C GLY A 180 -3.52 -8.95 12.17
N LEU A 181 -4.08 -8.12 13.06
CA LEU A 181 -5.51 -8.13 13.35
C LEU A 181 -6.28 -7.46 12.20
N VAL A 182 -7.55 -7.81 12.04
CA VAL A 182 -8.45 -7.22 11.05
C VAL A 182 -9.58 -6.47 11.72
N LEU A 183 -10.05 -5.43 11.06
CA LEU A 183 -11.26 -4.71 11.40
C LEU A 183 -12.44 -5.70 11.34
N ASP A 184 -13.07 -5.91 12.49
CA ASP A 184 -14.13 -6.88 12.74
C ASP A 184 -15.33 -6.15 13.32
N GLY A 185 -16.44 -6.13 12.58
CA GLY A 185 -17.73 -5.80 13.16
C GLY A 185 -18.14 -6.94 14.06
N THR A 186 -18.25 -6.70 15.37
CA THR A 186 -18.58 -7.77 16.35
C THR A 186 -19.83 -8.58 15.98
N GLY A 187 -20.71 -7.96 15.20
CA GLY A 187 -21.71 -8.59 14.35
C GLY A 187 -21.94 -7.78 13.07
N LEU A 188 -23.14 -7.90 12.50
CA LEU A 188 -23.58 -7.17 11.31
C LEU A 188 -24.95 -6.51 11.54
N ASN A 189 -25.19 -5.99 12.75
CA ASN A 189 -26.40 -5.25 13.11
C ASN A 189 -26.08 -3.78 13.36
N SER A 190 -27.11 -2.93 13.23
CA SER A 190 -26.98 -1.52 13.58
C SER A 190 -26.70 -1.36 15.07
N GLY A 191 -25.71 -0.55 15.42
CA GLY A 191 -25.19 -0.35 16.77
C GLY A 191 -24.09 -1.33 17.18
N ASP A 192 -23.74 -2.32 16.35
CA ASP A 192 -22.67 -3.26 16.68
C ASP A 192 -21.30 -2.54 16.69
N PRO A 193 -20.47 -2.76 17.74
CA PRO A 193 -19.11 -2.24 17.77
C PRO A 193 -18.23 -2.81 16.67
N VAL A 194 -17.31 -1.98 16.16
CA VAL A 194 -16.21 -2.38 15.29
C VAL A 194 -14.90 -2.36 16.09
N LEU A 195 -14.14 -3.45 16.03
CA LEU A 195 -12.89 -3.63 16.77
C LEU A 195 -11.82 -4.34 15.94
N LEU A 196 -10.61 -4.48 16.48
CA LEU A 196 -9.57 -5.30 15.87
C LEU A 196 -9.63 -6.72 16.43
N TRP A 197 -9.68 -7.72 15.55
CA TRP A 197 -9.75 -9.12 15.93
C TRP A 197 -8.88 -10.02 15.05
N ASN A 198 -8.64 -11.25 15.49
CA ASN A 198 -7.94 -12.25 14.69
C ASN A 198 -8.71 -12.51 13.38
N LYS A 199 -7.99 -12.55 12.25
CA LYS A 199 -8.57 -12.88 10.96
C LYS A 199 -9.17 -14.28 10.98
N LYS A 200 -10.45 -14.38 10.61
CA LYS A 200 -11.19 -15.65 10.48
C LYS A 200 -10.85 -16.28 9.13
N SER A 201 -10.49 -17.55 9.16
CA SER A 201 -10.10 -18.34 7.98
C SER A 201 -11.25 -19.15 7.36
N ASP A 202 -12.45 -19.05 7.91
CA ASP A 202 -13.65 -19.76 7.47
C ASP A 202 -14.65 -18.83 6.76
N ASP A 203 -15.73 -19.42 6.23
CA ASP A 203 -16.76 -18.68 5.49
C ASP A 203 -17.59 -17.72 6.37
N ASN A 204 -17.40 -17.77 7.70
CA ASN A 204 -18.05 -16.87 8.66
C ASN A 204 -17.29 -15.55 8.86
N ASN A 205 -16.34 -15.22 7.98
CA ASN A 205 -15.55 -13.98 8.01
C ASN A 205 -16.25 -12.76 7.37
N GLN A 206 -17.54 -12.86 7.05
CA GLN A 206 -18.30 -11.79 6.38
C GLN A 206 -18.34 -10.47 7.16
N ASN A 207 -18.22 -10.55 8.49
CA ASN A 207 -18.14 -9.40 9.39
C ASN A 207 -16.74 -8.75 9.44
N GLN A 208 -15.76 -9.30 8.72
CA GLN A 208 -14.39 -8.77 8.58
C GLN A 208 -14.11 -8.26 7.16
N LYS A 209 -15.14 -8.25 6.30
CA LYS A 209 -15.07 -7.87 4.89
C LYS A 209 -15.76 -6.52 4.68
N TRP A 210 -15.07 -5.63 4.00
CA TRP A 210 -15.47 -4.23 3.84
C TRP A 210 -15.36 -3.80 2.38
N LYS A 211 -16.29 -2.98 1.92
CA LYS A 211 -16.30 -2.40 0.57
C LYS A 211 -16.24 -0.89 0.67
N PHE A 212 -15.39 -0.29 -0.14
CA PHE A 212 -15.31 1.17 -0.25
C PHE A 212 -16.32 1.63 -1.31
N VAL A 213 -17.26 2.47 -0.90
CA VAL A 213 -18.31 3.02 -1.77
C VAL A 213 -18.13 4.52 -1.83
N GLU A 214 -17.88 5.08 -3.01
CA GLU A 214 -17.66 6.50 -3.21
C GLU A 214 -18.84 7.35 -2.67
N ALA A 215 -18.51 8.40 -1.93
CA ALA A 215 -19.44 9.36 -1.33
C ALA A 215 -19.43 10.73 -2.03
N GLY A 216 -18.54 10.92 -3.01
CA GLY A 216 -18.27 12.21 -3.66
C GLY A 216 -17.08 12.93 -3.03
N ASP A 217 -16.49 13.88 -3.78
CA ASP A 217 -15.36 14.73 -3.35
C ASP A 217 -14.16 13.95 -2.80
N GLY A 218 -13.93 12.73 -3.29
CA GLY A 218 -12.84 11.85 -2.86
C GLY A 218 -13.09 11.11 -1.54
N TYR A 219 -14.28 11.24 -0.94
CA TYR A 219 -14.66 10.51 0.28
C TYR A 219 -15.30 9.15 -0.05
N TYR A 220 -15.18 8.20 0.88
CA TYR A 220 -15.74 6.84 0.75
C TYR A 220 -16.46 6.41 2.02
N PHE A 221 -17.57 5.69 1.86
CA PHE A 221 -18.16 4.88 2.92
C PHE A 221 -17.43 3.55 3.00
N ILE A 222 -17.02 3.17 4.20
CA ILE A 222 -16.54 1.81 4.49
C ILE A 222 -17.77 0.97 4.86
N THR A 223 -18.17 0.09 3.94
CA THR A 223 -19.46 -0.61 3.98
C THR A 223 -19.25 -2.09 4.24
N SER A 224 -19.95 -2.63 5.21
CA SER A 224 -19.99 -4.07 5.51
C SER A 224 -20.69 -4.87 4.40
N THR A 225 -20.56 -6.20 4.45
CA THR A 225 -21.16 -7.13 3.48
C THR A 225 -22.68 -7.08 3.39
N ASN A 226 -23.37 -6.56 4.41
CA ASN A 226 -24.83 -6.39 4.40
C ASN A 226 -25.29 -4.94 4.25
N GLY A 227 -24.39 -4.00 3.94
CA GLY A 227 -24.74 -2.62 3.58
C GLY A 227 -24.70 -1.61 4.72
N LEU A 228 -24.40 -2.01 5.96
CA LEU A 228 -24.14 -1.06 7.05
C LEU A 228 -22.79 -0.38 6.86
N VAL A 229 -22.67 0.88 7.27
CA VAL A 229 -21.43 1.65 7.16
C VAL A 229 -20.77 1.84 8.52
N LEU A 230 -19.46 2.01 8.54
CA LEU A 230 -18.76 2.53 9.71
C LEU A 230 -19.25 3.95 10.00
N ASP A 231 -19.69 4.17 11.23
CA ASP A 231 -20.17 5.46 11.74
C ASP A 231 -19.48 5.73 13.09
N GLY A 232 -18.88 6.91 13.22
CA GLY A 232 -18.33 7.36 14.50
C GLY A 232 -19.48 7.79 15.40
N ALA A 233 -19.61 7.17 16.58
CA ALA A 233 -20.71 7.50 17.51
C ALA A 233 -20.79 9.01 17.83
N SER A 234 -19.66 9.73 17.76
CA SER A 234 -19.58 11.18 17.64
C SER A 234 -18.24 11.62 16.98
N LEU A 235 -18.04 12.94 16.80
CA LEU A 235 -16.76 13.51 16.32
C LEU A 235 -15.71 13.71 17.44
N ASN A 236 -15.96 13.19 18.64
CA ASN A 236 -15.05 13.35 19.77
C ASN A 236 -13.96 12.28 19.77
N SER A 237 -12.76 12.66 20.20
CA SER A 237 -11.64 11.73 20.38
C SER A 237 -11.95 10.71 21.48
N GLY A 238 -11.71 9.43 21.19
CA GLY A 238 -11.89 8.31 22.13
C GLY A 238 -13.20 7.54 22.00
N ASP A 239 -14.11 7.96 21.12
CA ASP A 239 -15.38 7.26 20.90
C ASP A 239 -15.23 5.99 20.05
N HIS A 240 -16.14 5.04 20.27
CA HIS A 240 -16.19 3.79 19.51
C HIS A 240 -16.75 4.03 18.11
N VAL A 241 -16.17 3.31 17.14
CA VAL A 241 -16.75 3.16 15.80
C VAL A 241 -17.80 2.05 15.85
N LEU A 242 -18.99 2.34 15.33
CA LEU A 242 -20.13 1.43 15.31
C LEU A 242 -20.58 1.20 13.86
N LEU A 243 -21.36 0.14 13.63
CA LEU A 243 -22.07 -0.06 12.38
C LEU A 243 -23.44 0.63 12.42
N TRP A 244 -23.78 1.39 11.39
CA TRP A 244 -25.10 2.00 11.26
C TRP A 244 -25.59 2.00 9.80
N ASP A 245 -26.89 2.19 9.62
CA ASP A 245 -27.44 2.48 8.30
C ASP A 245 -26.82 3.76 7.72
N LYS A 246 -26.53 3.74 6.42
CA LYS A 246 -26.07 4.92 5.70
C LYS A 246 -27.11 6.05 5.86
N LYS A 247 -26.69 7.18 6.42
CA LYS A 247 -27.49 8.40 6.48
C LYS A 247 -27.30 9.19 5.18
N ASN A 248 -28.39 9.79 4.69
CA ASN A 248 -28.38 10.66 3.51
C ASN A 248 -27.92 12.07 3.87
#